data_AF-A0A382J7F5-F1
#
_entry.id   AF-A0A382J7F5-F1
#
_cell.length_a   1.000
_cell.length_b   1.000
_cell.length_c   1.000
_cell.angle_alpha   90.00
_cell.angle_beta   90.00
_cell.angle_gamma   90.00
#
_symmetry.space_group_name_H-M   'P 1'
#
loop_
_entity.id
_entity.type
_entity.pdbx_description
1 polymer ?
#
loop_
_entity_poly.entity_id
_entity_poly.type
_entity_poly.pdbx_seq_one_letter_code
_entity_poly.pdbx_strand_id
1 'polypeptide(L)'
;MFSILKNPTFLLFFIGNTISLIGFGFNLIGFSWLVLEETGSEILLGQIMAAATLPGLLISLFTGVIIDKMNRKWLLVILNVFRMIIIGSFVFVLIKNEFSLTSLFCTVFLMGIGSSL
;
A
#
# COMPACT_ATOMS: atom_id res chain seq x y z
N MET A 1 5.84 22.38 20.49
CA MET A 1 5.64 21.42 19.40
C MET A 1 6.61 20.22 19.46
N PHE A 2 7.93 20.41 19.59
CA PHE A 2 8.92 19.30 19.63
C PHE A 2 8.87 18.38 20.87
N SER A 3 8.12 18.73 21.93
CA SER A 3 8.04 17.91 23.15
C SER A 3 7.39 16.54 22.93
N ILE A 4 6.53 16.42 21.92
CA ILE A 4 5.79 15.18 21.61
C ILE A 4 6.73 14.10 21.03
N LEU A 5 7.81 14.51 20.35
CA LEU A 5 8.84 13.59 19.84
C LEU A 5 9.68 12.94 20.95
N LYS A 6 9.65 13.45 22.19
CA LYS A 6 10.35 12.80 23.32
C LYS A 6 9.63 11.55 23.82
N ASN A 7 8.36 11.34 23.45
CA ASN A 7 7.65 10.12 23.81
C ASN A 7 8.10 8.98 22.88
N PRO A 8 8.73 7.91 23.42
CA PRO A 8 9.27 6.82 22.61
C PRO A 8 8.20 6.11 21.79
N THR A 9 6.97 5.98 22.31
CA THR A 9 5.85 5.36 21.59
C THR A 9 5.44 6.19 20.38
N PHE A 10 5.40 7.51 20.52
CA PHE A 10 5.07 8.40 19.40
C PHE A 10 6.19 8.41 18.36
N LEU A 11 7.45 8.46 18.79
CA LEU A 11 8.60 8.48 17.89
C LEU A 11 8.70 7.20 17.05
N LEU A 12 8.47 6.03 17.65
CA LEU A 12 8.38 4.74 16.93
C LEU A 12 7.27 4.74 15.88
N PHE A 13 6.08 5.22 16.25
CA PHE A 13 4.97 5.35 15.30
C PHE A 13 5.30 6.33 14.16
N PHE A 14 5.87 7.48 14.49
CA PHE A 14 6.20 8.53 13.51
C PHE A 14 7.22 8.05 12.48
N ILE A 15 8.31 7.41 12.93
CA ILE A 15 9.34 6.86 12.04
C ILE A 15 8.77 5.72 11.19
N GLY A 16 8.05 4.79 11.81
CA GLY A 16 7.44 3.66 11.09
C GLY A 16 6.45 4.12 10.02
N ASN A 17 5.61 5.10 10.35
CA ASN A 17 4.66 5.68 9.40
C ASN A 17 5.36 6.43 8.26
N THR A 18 6.41 7.20 8.58
CA THR A 18 7.20 7.93 7.57
C THR A 18 7.84 6.97 6.57
N ILE A 19 8.50 5.92 7.06
CA ILE A 19 9.12 4.89 6.21
C ILE A 19 8.04 4.21 5.34
N SER A 20 6.88 3.90 5.93
CA SER A 20 5.77 3.26 5.20
C SER A 20 5.20 4.16 4.10
N LEU A 21 5.16 5.47 4.32
CA LEU A 21 4.71 6.45 3.33
C LEU A 21 5.70 6.57 2.17
N ILE A 22 7.00 6.61 2.49
CA ILE A 22 8.08 6.63 1.49
C ILE A 22 8.03 5.34 0.66
N GLY A 23 7.93 4.19 1.32
CA GLY A 23 7.81 2.89 0.65
C GLY A 23 6.59 2.82 -0.27
N PHE A 24 5.44 3.39 0.15
CA PHE A 24 4.26 3.50 -0.71
C PHE A 24 4.55 4.31 -1.99
N GLY A 25 5.21 5.44 -1.86
CA GLY A 25 5.62 6.27 -3.00
C GLY A 25 6.53 5.51 -3.98
N PHE A 26 7.51 4.78 -3.46
CA PHE A 26 8.38 3.93 -4.30
C PHE A 26 7.61 2.83 -5.01
N ASN A 27 6.65 2.17 -4.36
CA ASN A 27 5.80 1.17 -5.02
C ASN A 27 4.99 1.80 -6.17
N LEU A 28 4.43 3.00 -5.96
CA LEU A 28 3.66 3.68 -6.99
C LEU A 28 4.51 4.04 -8.22
N ILE A 29 5.73 4.54 -8.00
CA ILE A 29 6.70 4.80 -9.07
C ILE A 29 7.11 3.49 -9.77
N GLY A 30 7.45 2.46 -8.99
CA GLY A 30 7.90 1.17 -9.51
C GLY A 30 6.84 0.46 -10.34
N PHE A 31 5.59 0.41 -9.87
CA PHE A 31 4.49 -0.17 -10.65
C PHE A 31 4.20 0.64 -11.90
N SER A 32 4.23 1.97 -11.81
CA SER A 32 3.98 2.83 -12.98
C SER A 32 5.04 2.61 -14.06
N TRP A 33 6.30 2.53 -13.65
CA TRP A 33 7.42 2.25 -14.54
C TRP A 33 7.30 0.85 -15.16
N LEU A 34 7.07 -0.17 -14.33
CA LEU A 34 7.02 -1.56 -14.76
C LEU A 34 5.90 -1.82 -15.78
N VAL A 35 4.75 -1.16 -15.61
CA VAL A 35 3.65 -1.22 -16.58
C VAL A 35 4.05 -0.55 -17.90
N LEU A 36 4.68 0.63 -17.85
CA LEU A 36 5.11 1.32 -19.06
C LEU A 36 6.17 0.54 -19.82
N GLU A 37 7.11 -0.10 -19.12
CA GLU A 37 8.17 -0.90 -19.73
C GLU A 37 7.62 -2.16 -20.41
N GLU A 38 6.68 -2.86 -19.77
CA GLU A 38 6.14 -4.12 -20.29
C GLU A 38 5.03 -3.93 -21.33
N THR A 39 4.17 -2.91 -21.17
CA THR A 39 3.01 -2.71 -22.06
C THR A 39 3.12 -1.51 -22.99
N GLY A 40 3.96 -0.51 -22.69
CA GLY A 40 4.07 0.72 -23.50
C GLY A 40 2.78 1.55 -23.59
N SER A 41 1.74 1.21 -22.83
CA SER A 41 0.40 1.79 -22.95
C SER A 41 0.05 2.64 -21.74
N GLU A 42 -0.13 3.93 -21.98
CA GLU A 42 -0.56 4.91 -20.95
C GLU A 42 -1.98 4.64 -20.43
N ILE A 43 -2.84 4.02 -21.24
CA ILE A 43 -4.22 3.69 -20.86
C ILE A 43 -4.24 2.60 -19.77
N LEU A 44 -3.42 1.55 -19.94
CA LEU A 44 -3.31 0.47 -18.96
C LEU A 44 -2.76 0.97 -17.63
N LEU A 45 -1.78 1.88 -17.68
CA LEU A 45 -1.27 2.56 -16.48
C LEU A 45 -2.41 3.28 -15.74
N GLY A 46 -3.23 4.06 -16.46
CA GLY A 46 -4.37 4.75 -15.87
C GLY A 46 -5.37 3.81 -15.20
N GLN A 47 -5.66 2.66 -15.83
CA GLN A 47 -6.56 1.65 -15.25
C GLN A 47 -5.99 1.03 -13.98
N ILE A 48 -4.69 0.76 -13.94
CA ILE A 48 -4.01 0.19 -12.76
C ILE A 48 -4.01 1.19 -11.60
N MET A 49 -3.72 2.46 -11.88
CA MET A 49 -3.79 3.53 -10.87
C MET A 49 -5.22 3.71 -10.32
N ALA A 50 -6.24 3.62 -11.18
CA ALA A 50 -7.64 3.63 -10.76
C ALA A 50 -7.97 2.42 -9.87
N ALA A 51 -7.51 1.22 -10.25
CA ALA A 51 -7.68 0.00 -9.46
C ALA A 51 -6.93 0.04 -8.12
N ALA A 52 -5.83 0.78 -8.01
CA ALA A 52 -5.11 1.02 -6.76
C ALA A 52 -5.93 1.84 -5.76
N THR A 53 -6.70 2.80 -6.28
CA THR A 53 -7.33 3.85 -5.46
C THR A 53 -8.77 3.48 -5.09
N LEU A 54 -9.48 2.81 -5.99
CA LEU A 54 -10.87 2.35 -5.81
C LEU A 54 -11.15 1.59 -4.51
N PRO A 55 -10.44 0.49 -4.19
CA PRO A 55 -10.72 -0.28 -2.98
C PRO A 55 -10.47 0.55 -1.73
N GLY A 56 -9.46 1.41 -1.78
CA GLY A 56 -9.15 2.31 -0.69
C GLY A 56 -10.24 3.34 -0.43
N LEU A 57 -10.77 3.94 -1.49
CA LEU A 57 -11.91 4.86 -1.39
C LEU A 57 -13.13 4.18 -0.76
N LEU A 58 -13.47 2.97 -1.22
CA LEU A 58 -14.60 2.21 -0.66
C LEU A 58 -14.42 1.94 0.84
N ILE A 59 -13.20 1.58 1.25
CA ILE A 59 -12.91 1.28 2.65
C ILE A 59 -12.86 2.54 3.50
N SER A 60 -12.35 3.66 2.96
CA SER A 60 -12.26 4.93 3.68
C SER A 60 -13.63 5.44 4.18
N LEU A 61 -14.71 5.12 3.47
CA LEU A 61 -16.09 5.41 3.88
C LEU A 61 -16.48 4.68 5.18
N PHE A 62 -15.95 3.47 5.39
CA PHE A 62 -16.22 2.64 6.56
C PHE A 62 -15.14 2.74 7.65
N THR A 63 -13.98 3.31 7.31
CA THR A 63 -12.81 3.46 8.20
C THR A 63 -13.18 4.06 9.55
N GLY A 64 -14.05 5.07 9.59
CA GLY A 64 -14.47 5.69 10.87
C GLY A 64 -15.10 4.71 11.86
N VAL A 65 -15.99 3.85 11.38
CA VAL A 65 -16.67 2.84 12.22
C VAL A 65 -15.71 1.73 12.66
N ILE A 66 -14.79 1.34 11.77
CA ILE A 66 -13.81 0.28 12.03
C ILE A 66 -12.79 0.73 13.07
N ILE A 67 -12.26 1.95 12.94
CA ILE A 67 -11.26 2.51 13.83
C ILE A 67 -11.79 2.71 15.24
N ASP A 68 -13.07 3.03 15.40
CA ASP A 68 -13.66 3.25 16.73
C ASP A 68 -13.91 1.94 17.50
N LYS A 69 -14.06 0.81 16.79
CA LYS A 69 -14.30 -0.50 17.40
C LYS A 69 -13.03 -1.32 17.65
N MET A 70 -11.93 -1.00 16.97
CA MET A 70 -10.70 -1.77 17.02
C MET A 70 -9.55 -0.99 17.69
N ASN A 71 -8.62 -1.72 18.30
CA ASN A 71 -7.42 -1.09 18.83
C ASN A 71 -6.55 -0.59 17.67
N ARG A 72 -6.50 0.75 17.48
CA ARG A 72 -5.74 1.44 16.41
C ARG A 72 -4.32 0.90 16.23
N LYS A 73 -3.61 0.61 17.33
CA LYS A 73 -2.23 0.11 17.26
C LYS A 73 -2.15 -1.22 16.53
N TRP A 74 -3.01 -2.18 16.87
CA TRP A 74 -3.01 -3.51 16.27
C TRP A 74 -3.53 -3.48 14.84
N LEU A 75 -4.52 -2.64 14.56
CA LEU A 75 -5.06 -2.47 13.23
C LEU A 75 -3.99 -1.97 12.23
N LEU A 76 -3.23 -0.94 12.60
CA LEU A 76 -2.11 -0.45 11.79
C LEU A 76 -1.04 -1.52 11.56
N VAL A 77 -0.70 -2.30 12.58
CA VAL A 77 0.27 -3.39 12.46
C VAL A 77 -0.22 -4.46 11.48
N ILE A 78 -1.48 -4.89 11.60
CA ILE A 78 -2.10 -5.89 10.71
C ILE A 78 -2.08 -5.41 9.25
N LEU A 79 -2.43 -4.15 9.01
CA LEU A 79 -2.44 -3.58 7.66
C LEU A 79 -1.05 -3.48 7.05
N ASN A 80 -0.05 -3.09 7.85
CA ASN A 80 1.35 -3.06 7.39
C ASN A 80 1.87 -4.46 7.07
N VAL A 81 1.57 -5.45 7.91
CA VAL A 81 1.94 -6.86 7.66
C VAL A 81 1.24 -7.39 6.41
N PHE A 82 -0.05 -7.09 6.23
CA PHE A 82 -0.81 -7.45 5.03
C PHE A 82 -0.17 -6.88 3.76
N ARG A 83 0.18 -5.58 3.77
CA ARG A 83 0.87 -4.92 2.65
C ARG A 83 2.23 -5.54 2.37
N MET A 84 3.00 -5.85 3.42
CA MET A 84 4.30 -6.51 3.28
C MET A 84 4.16 -7.89 2.61
N ILE A 85 3.16 -8.69 2.98
CA ILE A 85 2.89 -10.00 2.39
C ILE A 85 2.52 -9.87 0.90
N ILE A 86 1.66 -8.91 0.56
CA ILE A 86 1.24 -8.68 -0.84
C ILE A 86 2.43 -8.30 -1.72
N ILE A 87 3.20 -7.29 -1.31
CA ILE A 87 4.37 -6.84 -2.07
C ILE A 87 5.42 -7.96 -2.12
N GLY A 88 5.66 -8.65 -1.01
CA GLY A 88 6.59 -9.78 -0.95
C GLY A 88 6.19 -10.92 -1.91
N SER A 89 4.90 -11.25 -1.98
CA SER A 89 4.38 -12.23 -2.93
C SER A 89 4.57 -11.77 -4.38
N PHE A 90 4.34 -10.50 -4.67
CA PHE A 90 4.53 -9.96 -6.02
C PHE A 90 6.01 -9.97 -6.44
N VAL A 91 6.92 -9.58 -5.55
CA VAL A 91 8.37 -9.67 -5.78
C VAL A 91 8.79 -11.12 -6.03
N PHE A 92 8.22 -12.09 -5.30
CA PHE A 92 8.52 -13.50 -5.52
C PHE A 92 8.09 -13.99 -6.92
N VAL A 93 6.94 -13.51 -7.42
CA VAL A 93 6.48 -13.80 -8.80
C VAL A 93 7.41 -13.17 -9.83
N LEU A 94 7.87 -11.93 -9.61
CA LEU A 94 8.82 -11.26 -10.50
C LEU A 94 10.15 -12.01 -10.62
N ILE A 95 10.70 -12.51 -9.50
CA ILE A 95 11.96 -13.27 -9.51
C ILE A 95 11.83 -14.56 -10.34
N LYS A 96 10.63 -15.14 -10.42
CA LYS A 96 10.36 -16.32 -11.26
C LYS A 96 10.17 -16.01 -12.74
N ASN A 97 10.25 -14.74 -13.17
CA ASN A 97 9.92 -14.28 -14.52
C ASN A 97 8.49 -14.66 -14.98
N GLU A 98 7.59 -14.98 -14.06
CA GLU A 98 6.17 -15.22 -14.34
C GLU A 98 5.39 -13.89 -14.29
N PHE A 99 5.93 -12.86 -14.94
CA PHE A 99 5.25 -11.57 -14.99
C PHE A 99 3.92 -11.70 -15.74
N SER A 100 2.85 -11.25 -15.08
CA SER A 100 1.51 -11.22 -15.66
C SER A 100 0.81 -9.93 -15.23
N LEU A 101 0.18 -9.25 -16.18
CA LEU A 101 -0.64 -8.06 -15.91
C LEU A 101 -1.70 -8.33 -14.84
N THR A 102 -2.25 -9.55 -14.79
CA THR A 102 -3.26 -9.95 -13.81
C THR A 102 -2.69 -9.99 -12.39
N SER A 103 -1.45 -10.45 -12.20
CA SER A 103 -0.83 -10.51 -10.87
C SER A 103 -0.53 -9.10 -10.35
N LEU A 104 -0.13 -8.19 -11.24
CA LEU A 104 0.05 -6.78 -10.91
C LEU A 104 -1.28 -6.11 -10.54
N PHE A 105 -2.34 -6.31 -11.32
CA PHE A 105 -3.68 -5.80 -11.01
C PHE A 105 -4.16 -6.27 -9.63
N CYS A 106 -4.05 -7.56 -9.33
CA CYS A 106 -4.41 -8.11 -8.01
C CYS A 106 -3.58 -7.48 -6.89
N THR A 107 -2.27 -7.34 -7.09
CA THR A 107 -1.36 -6.75 -6.09
C THR A 107 -1.76 -5.31 -5.79
N VAL A 108 -1.95 -4.49 -6.82
CA VAL A 108 -2.28 -3.07 -6.71
C VAL A 108 -3.67 -2.86 -6.08
N PHE A 109 -4.65 -3.67 -6.47
CA PHE A 109 -5.99 -3.65 -5.88
C PHE A 109 -5.96 -4.00 -4.38
N LEU A 110 -5.25 -5.08 -4.01
CA LEU A 110 -5.11 -5.47 -2.60
C LEU A 110 -4.32 -4.43 -1.79
N MET A 111 -3.34 -3.75 -2.40
CA MET A 111 -2.56 -2.72 -1.73
C MET A 111 -3.41 -1.50 -1.35
N GLY A 112 -4.41 -1.15 -2.17
CA GLY A 112 -5.35 -0.06 -1.91
C GLY A 112 -6.22 -0.27 -0.66
N ILE A 113 -6.50 -1.52 -0.30
CA ILE A 113 -7.22 -1.89 0.94
C ILE A 113 -6.40 -1.47 2.17
N GLY A 114 -5.10 -1.73 2.14
CA GLY A 114 -4.21 -1.49 3.28
C GLY A 114 -3.72 -0.05 3.44
N SER A 115 -3.98 0.84 2.47
CA SER A 115 -3.55 2.24 2.51
C SER A 115 -4.59 3.21 3.09
N SER A 116 -5.82 2.73 3.37
CA SER A 116 -6.99 3.59 3.61
C SER A 116 -7.50 3.62 5.06
N LEU A 117 -6.76 2.97 5.96
CA LEU A 117 -6.97 2.97 7.41
C LEU A 117 -5.67 3.39 8.12
#